data_AF-A0A258QVW4-F1
#
_entry.id   AF-A0A258QVW4-F1
#
_cell.length_a   1.000
_cell.length_b   1.000
_cell.length_c   1.000
_cell.angle_alpha   90.00
_cell.angle_beta   90.00
_cell.angle_gamma   90.00
#
_symmetry.space_group_name_H-M   'P 1'
#
loop_
_entity.id
_entity.type
_entity.pdbx_description
1 polymer ?
#
loop_
_entity_poly.entity_id
_entity_poly.type
_entity_poly.pdbx_seq_one_letter_code
_entity_poly.pdbx_strand_id
1 'polypeptide(L)'
;MSYTSISILKLSATLPQVRDITELLGYKKVKNAFKAPNQIASYYWFDEEDYRSWTGVELEVYKTRKGPIKIFTRSRVSRSYWDLLQQNRTLKLLKDLFGGHFESDAGKNRYWRPNGAAPSPLSSGCYLARWRFHNNLQRAELYLQHRNLGGDLAKDVPSGLPFIDELNPRLLSNNMLVPYLIAAWEEYFRATFTACLRYSRKRESALKQAKLGHVEFEKLIAGSLQAERLIAESFSFQRPSIIAKNFGYVDSKIDIAAILRKPYRGRKESLFDLIENIVNDRNQLVHTGEININLFDAKLRALFVDLTQAVDRAYQHIAKQSNFDPIYDY
;
A
#
# COMPACT_ATOMS: atom_id res chain seq x y z
N MET A 1 12.12 -10.63 -6.84
CA MET A 1 11.76 -11.96 -7.40
C MET A 1 10.34 -11.90 -7.97
N SER A 2 9.98 -12.79 -8.91
CA SER A 2 8.65 -12.84 -9.53
C SER A 2 8.34 -14.26 -10.02
N TYR A 3 7.05 -14.53 -10.24
CA TYR A 3 6.52 -15.78 -10.80
C TYR A 3 6.26 -15.58 -12.29
N THR A 4 7.10 -16.18 -13.13
CA THR A 4 7.09 -15.97 -14.58
C THR A 4 6.73 -17.24 -15.32
N SER A 5 5.95 -17.08 -16.40
CA SER A 5 5.71 -18.19 -17.32
C SER A 5 5.66 -17.72 -18.77
N ILE A 6 5.90 -18.66 -19.66
CA ILE A 6 5.88 -18.49 -21.10
C ILE A 6 4.96 -19.56 -21.68
N SER A 7 3.83 -19.15 -22.25
CA SER A 7 2.98 -20.02 -23.06
C SER A 7 3.42 -19.98 -24.52
N ILE A 8 3.65 -21.14 -25.11
CA ILE A 8 3.98 -21.32 -26.53
C ILE A 8 2.77 -21.96 -27.20
N LEU A 9 2.03 -21.16 -27.96
CA LEU A 9 0.79 -21.60 -28.61
C LEU A 9 1.10 -22.41 -29.89
N LYS A 10 0.14 -23.23 -30.36
CA LYS A 10 0.26 -23.87 -31.67
C LYS A 10 0.27 -22.82 -32.79
N LEU A 11 0.86 -23.17 -33.94
CA LEU A 11 0.97 -22.29 -35.11
C LEU A 11 -0.40 -21.86 -35.70
N SER A 12 -1.47 -22.60 -35.41
CA SER A 12 -2.83 -22.26 -35.82
C SER A 12 -3.43 -21.09 -35.04
N ALA A 13 -2.84 -20.69 -33.91
CA ALA A 13 -3.34 -19.58 -33.10
C ALA A 13 -3.10 -18.23 -33.82
N THR A 14 -4.14 -17.40 -33.86
CA THR A 14 -4.08 -16.07 -34.49
C THR A 14 -4.02 -14.95 -33.45
N LEU A 15 -3.42 -13.81 -33.82
CA LEU A 15 -3.32 -12.66 -32.92
C LEU A 15 -4.69 -12.08 -32.50
N PRO A 16 -5.69 -11.95 -33.39
CA PRO A 16 -7.03 -11.50 -33.00
C PRO A 16 -7.64 -12.39 -31.92
N GLN A 17 -7.61 -13.72 -32.09
CA GLN A 17 -8.14 -14.65 -31.09
C GLN A 17 -7.42 -14.53 -29.74
N VAL A 18 -6.09 -14.43 -29.75
CA VAL A 18 -5.31 -14.23 -28.52
C VAL A 18 -5.71 -12.94 -27.82
N ARG A 19 -5.94 -11.86 -28.58
CA ARG A 19 -6.40 -10.58 -28.04
C ARG A 19 -7.78 -10.71 -27.42
N ASP A 20 -8.75 -11.29 -28.13
CA ASP A 20 -10.13 -11.43 -27.65
C ASP A 20 -10.17 -12.25 -26.36
N ILE A 21 -9.43 -13.36 -26.30
CA ILE A 21 -9.33 -14.19 -25.08
C ILE A 21 -8.65 -13.42 -23.93
N THR A 22 -7.63 -12.62 -24.22
CA THR A 22 -6.95 -11.80 -23.20
C THR A 22 -7.90 -10.75 -22.62
N GLU A 23 -8.68 -10.07 -23.46
CA GLU A 23 -9.69 -9.08 -23.04
C GLU A 23 -10.84 -9.76 -22.28
N LEU A 24 -11.30 -10.95 -22.70
CA LEU A 24 -12.30 -11.75 -21.99
C LEU A 24 -11.83 -12.24 -20.61
N LEU A 25 -10.52 -12.45 -20.42
CA LEU A 25 -9.92 -12.73 -19.12
C LEU A 25 -9.86 -11.48 -18.21
N GLY A 26 -10.30 -10.32 -18.70
CA GLY A 26 -10.36 -9.06 -17.95
C GLY A 26 -9.08 -8.25 -17.98
N TYR A 27 -8.09 -8.65 -18.79
CA TYR A 27 -6.86 -7.89 -18.92
C TYR A 27 -7.12 -6.59 -19.71
N LYS A 28 -6.58 -5.49 -19.22
CA LYS A 28 -6.64 -4.18 -19.88
C LYS A 28 -5.34 -3.91 -20.61
N LYS A 29 -5.42 -3.46 -21.85
CA LYS A 29 -4.23 -3.10 -22.64
C LYS A 29 -3.53 -1.91 -22.00
N VAL A 30 -2.21 -2.01 -21.84
CA VAL A 30 -1.38 -0.94 -21.27
C VAL A 30 -0.33 -0.47 -22.27
N LYS A 31 0.06 0.80 -22.15
CA LYS A 31 1.19 1.34 -22.92
C LYS A 31 2.49 0.96 -22.20
N ASN A 32 3.33 0.17 -22.85
CA ASN A 32 4.69 -0.06 -22.37
C ASN A 32 5.59 1.12 -22.77
N ALA A 33 6.29 1.69 -21.79
CA ALA A 33 7.29 2.73 -22.01
C ALA A 33 8.53 2.19 -22.76
N PHE A 34 8.81 0.89 -22.62
CA PHE A 34 9.90 0.20 -23.31
C PHE A 34 9.32 -0.98 -24.10
N LYS A 35 9.53 -0.99 -25.43
CA LYS A 35 9.11 -2.11 -26.30
C LYS A 35 10.27 -3.07 -26.50
N ALA A 36 10.09 -4.31 -26.08
CA ALA A 36 11.05 -5.37 -26.40
C ALA A 36 10.91 -5.81 -27.87
N PRO A 37 11.97 -6.35 -28.49
CA PRO A 37 11.90 -6.88 -29.84
C PRO A 37 10.80 -7.94 -29.98
N ASN A 38 10.01 -7.85 -31.06
CA ASN A 38 8.88 -8.74 -31.36
C ASN A 38 7.69 -8.69 -30.37
N GLN A 39 7.70 -7.76 -29.41
CA GLN A 39 6.55 -7.50 -28.54
C GLN A 39 5.47 -6.75 -29.32
N ILE A 40 4.27 -7.29 -29.35
CA ILE A 40 3.14 -6.73 -30.11
C ILE A 40 2.15 -6.02 -29.18
N ALA A 41 1.96 -6.55 -27.97
CA ALA A 41 1.02 -5.98 -27.02
C ALA A 41 1.41 -6.31 -25.58
N SER A 42 0.96 -5.44 -24.68
CA SER A 42 1.12 -5.56 -23.23
C SER A 42 -0.22 -5.30 -22.57
N TYR A 43 -0.53 -6.10 -21.57
CA TYR A 43 -1.76 -6.03 -20.83
C TYR A 43 -1.49 -6.20 -19.34
N TYR A 44 -2.43 -5.72 -18.54
CA TYR A 44 -2.39 -5.81 -17.10
C TYR A 44 -3.77 -6.15 -16.57
N TRP A 45 -3.81 -7.10 -15.64
CA TRP A 45 -5.02 -7.47 -14.92
C TRP A 45 -4.86 -7.09 -13.45
N PHE A 46 -5.91 -6.50 -12.88
CA PHE A 46 -5.99 -6.14 -11.47
C PHE A 46 -7.45 -6.13 -11.03
N ASP A 47 -7.74 -6.85 -9.94
CA ASP A 47 -9.05 -6.92 -9.32
C ASP A 47 -9.07 -6.13 -8.01
N GLU A 48 -9.71 -4.96 -8.03
CA GLU A 48 -9.88 -4.10 -6.86
C GLU A 48 -10.99 -4.61 -5.92
N GLU A 49 -11.86 -5.50 -6.39
CA GLU A 49 -12.96 -6.03 -5.60
C GLU A 49 -12.41 -6.79 -4.40
N ASP A 50 -12.94 -6.50 -3.22
CA ASP A 50 -12.61 -7.18 -1.96
C ASP A 50 -11.10 -7.29 -1.67
N TYR A 51 -10.31 -6.35 -2.18
CA TYR A 51 -8.85 -6.34 -2.04
C TYR A 51 -8.17 -7.61 -2.58
N ARG A 52 -8.77 -8.24 -3.61
CA ARG A 52 -8.28 -9.50 -4.18
C ARG A 52 -6.91 -9.34 -4.83
N SER A 53 -6.67 -8.32 -5.65
CA SER A 53 -5.34 -8.09 -6.23
C SER A 53 -4.48 -7.22 -5.34
N TRP A 54 -3.23 -7.65 -5.13
CA TRP A 54 -2.22 -6.82 -4.45
C TRP A 54 -1.26 -6.20 -5.45
N THR A 55 -0.85 -6.99 -6.44
CA THR A 55 0.09 -6.54 -7.49
C THR A 55 -0.43 -6.75 -8.90
N GLY A 56 -1.49 -7.54 -9.08
CA GLY A 56 -2.03 -7.89 -10.39
C GLY A 56 -1.16 -8.87 -11.17
N VAL A 57 -1.49 -9.01 -12.45
CA VAL A 57 -0.81 -9.91 -13.39
C VAL A 57 -0.46 -9.13 -14.67
N GLU A 58 0.82 -9.11 -15.00
CA GLU A 58 1.34 -8.58 -16.25
C GLU A 58 1.25 -9.67 -17.33
N LEU A 59 0.85 -9.29 -18.55
CA LEU A 59 0.78 -10.18 -19.71
C LEU A 59 1.36 -9.50 -20.93
N GLU A 60 2.30 -10.17 -21.60
CA GLU A 60 2.95 -9.65 -22.81
C GLU A 60 2.85 -10.65 -23.95
N VAL A 61 2.52 -10.17 -25.15
CA VAL A 61 2.35 -10.99 -26.34
C VAL A 61 3.49 -10.72 -27.32
N TYR A 62 4.18 -11.79 -27.71
CA TYR A 62 5.28 -11.77 -28.66
C TYR A 62 4.97 -12.64 -29.87
N LYS A 63 5.36 -12.19 -31.07
CA LYS A 63 5.26 -12.99 -32.30
C LYS A 63 6.42 -12.68 -33.24
N THR A 64 7.11 -13.72 -33.68
CA THR A 64 8.12 -13.63 -34.74
C THR A 64 7.48 -13.95 -36.10
N ARG A 65 8.09 -13.51 -37.22
CA ARG A 65 7.49 -13.60 -38.57
C ARG A 65 7.01 -15.01 -38.96
N LYS A 66 7.71 -16.07 -38.56
CA LYS A 66 7.40 -17.47 -38.89
C LYS A 66 7.25 -18.38 -37.67
N GLY A 67 7.24 -17.82 -36.45
CA GLY A 67 7.20 -18.60 -35.21
C GLY A 67 5.83 -18.60 -34.53
N PRO A 68 5.65 -19.47 -33.52
CA PRO A 68 4.44 -19.48 -32.71
C PRO A 68 4.29 -18.17 -31.94
N ILE A 69 3.04 -17.83 -31.61
CA ILE A 69 2.77 -16.76 -30.65
C ILE A 69 3.24 -17.21 -29.27
N LYS A 70 4.01 -16.35 -28.60
CA LYS A 70 4.44 -16.56 -27.22
C LYS A 70 3.76 -15.55 -26.31
N ILE A 71 3.23 -16.02 -25.18
CA ILE A 71 2.58 -15.18 -24.18
C ILE A 71 3.35 -15.31 -22.88
N PHE A 72 3.89 -14.20 -22.41
CA PHE A 72 4.56 -14.11 -21.13
C PHE A 72 3.55 -13.62 -20.11
N THR A 73 3.50 -14.27 -18.95
CA THR A 73 2.76 -13.76 -17.81
C THR A 73 3.67 -13.65 -16.59
N ARG A 74 3.42 -12.62 -15.77
CA ARG A 74 4.21 -12.36 -14.57
C ARG A 74 3.33 -11.85 -13.44
N SER A 75 3.52 -12.42 -12.25
CA SER A 75 3.09 -11.84 -10.98
C SER A 75 4.30 -11.59 -10.08
N ARG A 76 4.27 -10.52 -9.28
CA ARG A 76 5.40 -10.13 -8.41
C ARG A 76 5.50 -11.05 -7.19
N VAL A 77 6.63 -11.10 -6.49
CA VAL A 77 6.74 -11.93 -5.27
C VAL A 77 5.67 -11.57 -4.22
N SER A 78 5.30 -10.30 -4.13
CA SER A 78 4.26 -9.74 -3.25
C SER A 78 2.83 -9.91 -3.79
N ARG A 79 2.61 -10.83 -4.73
CA ARG A 79 1.27 -11.11 -5.28
C ARG A 79 0.32 -11.67 -4.25
N SER A 80 -0.97 -11.43 -4.47
CA SER A 80 -2.02 -12.06 -3.69
C SER A 80 -2.28 -13.52 -4.11
N TYR A 81 -3.10 -14.20 -3.32
CA TYR A 81 -3.66 -15.52 -3.67
C TYR A 81 -4.39 -15.49 -5.02
N TRP A 82 -5.21 -14.46 -5.26
CA TRP A 82 -6.04 -14.33 -6.46
C TRP A 82 -5.24 -13.91 -7.70
N ASP A 83 -4.19 -13.09 -7.54
CA ASP A 83 -3.26 -12.76 -8.63
C ASP A 83 -2.68 -14.05 -9.21
N LEU A 84 -2.25 -14.98 -8.36
CA LEU A 84 -1.69 -16.26 -8.78
C LEU A 84 -2.73 -17.19 -9.41
N LEU A 85 -3.96 -17.22 -8.86
CA LEU A 85 -5.06 -17.97 -9.46
C LEU A 85 -5.44 -17.44 -10.84
N GLN A 86 -5.46 -16.13 -11.03
CA GLN A 86 -5.72 -15.52 -12.33
C GLN A 86 -4.61 -15.88 -13.31
N GLN A 87 -3.34 -15.81 -12.90
CA GLN A 87 -2.23 -16.22 -13.76
C GLN A 87 -2.38 -17.69 -14.20
N ASN A 88 -2.71 -18.60 -13.28
CA ASN A 88 -3.00 -20.00 -13.59
C ASN A 88 -4.21 -20.18 -14.52
N ARG A 89 -5.29 -19.42 -14.29
CA ARG A 89 -6.48 -19.43 -15.15
C ARG A 89 -6.15 -19.02 -16.58
N THR A 90 -5.34 -17.98 -16.74
CA THR A 90 -4.82 -17.54 -18.03
C THR A 90 -4.05 -18.65 -18.73
N LEU A 91 -3.10 -19.28 -18.03
CA LEU A 91 -2.32 -20.40 -18.60
C LEU A 91 -3.19 -21.58 -19.02
N LYS A 92 -4.15 -21.96 -18.18
CA LYS A 92 -5.08 -23.05 -18.46
C LYS A 92 -5.92 -22.73 -19.70
N LEU A 93 -6.55 -21.56 -19.75
CA LEU A 93 -7.44 -21.20 -20.86
C LEU A 93 -6.68 -21.09 -22.19
N LEU A 94 -5.47 -20.50 -22.18
CA LEU A 94 -4.63 -20.43 -23.38
C LEU A 94 -4.27 -21.82 -23.90
N LYS A 95 -3.89 -22.74 -23.00
CA LYS A 95 -3.58 -24.13 -23.36
C LYS A 95 -4.81 -24.89 -23.87
N ASP A 96 -5.96 -24.74 -23.21
CA ASP A 96 -7.18 -25.46 -23.55
C ASP A 96 -7.73 -25.00 -24.92
N LEU A 97 -7.65 -23.71 -25.24
CA LEU A 97 -8.17 -23.15 -26.50
C LEU A 97 -7.20 -23.26 -27.68
N PHE A 98 -5.91 -22.98 -27.45
CA PHE A 98 -4.92 -22.89 -28.52
C PHE A 98 -3.98 -24.10 -28.59
N GLY A 99 -4.06 -25.01 -27.62
CA GLY A 99 -3.10 -26.11 -27.46
C GLY A 99 -1.70 -25.59 -27.12
N GLY A 100 -0.69 -26.43 -27.38
CA GLY A 100 0.71 -26.12 -27.10
C GLY A 100 1.09 -26.48 -25.67
N HIS A 101 2.01 -25.72 -25.09
CA HIS A 101 2.46 -25.91 -23.71
C HIS A 101 2.89 -24.59 -23.10
N PHE A 102 3.05 -24.58 -21.78
CA PHE A 102 3.68 -23.47 -21.09
C PHE A 102 4.82 -23.95 -20.20
N GLU A 103 5.78 -23.07 -19.97
CA GLU A 103 6.86 -23.25 -19.00
C GLU A 103 6.68 -22.21 -17.91
N SER A 104 6.68 -22.66 -16.65
CA SER A 104 6.64 -21.81 -15.48
C SER A 104 7.85 -22.10 -14.59
N ASP A 105 8.10 -21.24 -13.60
CA ASP A 105 9.13 -21.51 -12.58
C ASP A 105 8.86 -22.81 -11.78
N ALA A 106 7.63 -23.34 -11.80
CA ALA A 106 7.28 -24.62 -11.20
C ALA A 106 7.54 -25.83 -12.12
N GLY A 107 7.87 -25.59 -13.40
CA GLY A 107 8.17 -26.59 -14.42
C GLY A 107 7.20 -26.58 -15.60
N LYS A 108 7.51 -27.40 -16.61
CA LYS A 108 6.71 -27.51 -17.85
C LYS A 108 5.29 -28.00 -17.55
N ASN A 109 4.30 -27.26 -18.03
CA ASN A 109 2.86 -27.50 -17.82
C ASN A 109 2.45 -27.61 -16.34
N ARG A 110 3.23 -27.04 -15.41
CA ARG A 110 2.93 -27.04 -13.98
C ARG A 110 2.41 -25.68 -13.55
N TYR A 111 1.19 -25.69 -13.03
CA TYR A 111 0.58 -24.51 -12.41
C TYR A 111 1.24 -24.19 -11.07
N TRP A 112 1.27 -22.91 -10.70
CA TRP A 112 1.68 -22.53 -9.36
C TRP A 112 0.62 -22.93 -8.34
N ARG A 113 1.05 -23.19 -7.11
CA ARG A 113 0.16 -23.45 -5.99
C ARG A 113 0.25 -22.27 -5.03
N PRO A 114 -0.86 -21.57 -4.73
CA PRO A 114 -0.86 -20.60 -3.66
C PRO A 114 -0.47 -21.27 -2.33
N ASN A 115 0.24 -20.54 -1.50
CA ASN A 115 0.58 -21.01 -0.16
C ASN A 115 -0.60 -20.70 0.77
N GLY A 116 -1.13 -21.73 1.45
CA GLY A 116 -2.20 -21.57 2.43
C GLY A 116 -3.57 -21.27 1.84
N ALA A 117 -4.51 -20.90 2.72
CA ALA A 117 -5.87 -20.53 2.37
C ALA A 117 -5.93 -19.10 1.80
N ALA A 118 -6.99 -18.81 1.05
CA ALA A 118 -7.26 -17.45 0.60
C ALA A 118 -7.46 -16.53 1.83
N PRO A 119 -6.75 -15.39 1.92
CA PRO A 119 -6.93 -14.47 3.04
C PRO A 119 -8.34 -13.87 3.02
N SER A 120 -8.82 -13.39 4.17
CA SER A 120 -10.09 -12.66 4.19
C SER A 120 -9.95 -11.30 3.50
N PRO A 121 -11.04 -10.73 2.95
CA PRO A 121 -11.01 -9.37 2.39
C PRO A 121 -10.55 -8.31 3.40
N LEU A 122 -10.96 -8.44 4.67
CA LEU A 122 -10.51 -7.56 5.74
C LEU A 122 -9.00 -7.67 5.98
N SER A 123 -8.47 -8.90 6.05
CA SER A 123 -7.02 -9.13 6.19
C SER A 123 -6.25 -8.50 5.03
N SER A 124 -6.70 -8.73 3.79
CA SER A 124 -6.09 -8.17 2.59
C SER A 124 -6.13 -6.64 2.58
N GLY A 125 -7.27 -6.02 2.94
CA GLY A 125 -7.40 -4.56 3.00
C GLY A 125 -6.47 -3.92 4.03
N CYS A 126 -6.40 -4.47 5.24
CA CYS A 126 -5.50 -4.01 6.29
C CYS A 126 -4.02 -4.22 5.92
N TYR A 127 -3.70 -5.37 5.31
CA TYR A 127 -2.35 -5.65 4.80
C TYR A 127 -1.93 -4.64 3.73
N LEU A 128 -2.79 -4.36 2.75
CA LEU A 128 -2.49 -3.39 1.69
C LEU A 128 -2.26 -1.97 2.24
N ALA A 129 -3.05 -1.56 3.24
CA ALA A 129 -2.83 -0.28 3.93
C ALA A 129 -1.45 -0.24 4.59
N ARG A 130 -1.09 -1.30 5.33
CA ARG A 130 0.23 -1.45 5.96
C ARG A 130 1.36 -1.46 4.93
N TRP A 131 1.22 -2.22 3.85
CA TRP A 131 2.24 -2.28 2.80
C TRP A 131 2.47 -0.93 2.11
N ARG A 132 1.41 -0.17 1.82
CA ARG A 132 1.53 1.21 1.30
C ARG A 132 2.25 2.14 2.28
N PHE A 133 1.97 2.01 3.58
CA PHE A 133 2.66 2.78 4.61
C PHE A 133 4.16 2.51 4.62
N HIS A 134 4.58 1.24 4.62
CA HIS A 134 6.00 0.87 4.56
C HIS A 134 6.69 1.37 3.28
N ASN A 135 6.02 1.25 2.12
CA ASN A 135 6.55 1.79 0.87
C ASN A 135 6.73 3.32 0.93
N ASN A 136 5.84 4.04 1.61
CA ASN A 136 5.99 5.49 1.82
C ASN A 136 7.14 5.81 2.77
N LEU A 137 7.28 5.10 3.88
CA LEU A 137 8.44 5.27 4.77
C LEU A 137 9.76 5.00 4.05
N GLN A 138 9.82 3.95 3.22
CA GLN A 138 11.02 3.64 2.44
C GLN A 138 11.37 4.78 1.47
N ARG A 139 10.39 5.45 0.87
CA ARG A 139 10.63 6.64 0.04
C ARG A 139 11.21 7.81 0.84
N ALA A 140 10.67 8.09 2.03
CA ALA A 140 11.22 9.11 2.92
C ALA A 140 12.66 8.77 3.35
N GLU A 141 12.93 7.50 3.64
CA GLU A 141 14.26 7.03 3.96
C GLU A 141 15.24 7.17 2.80
N LEU A 142 14.83 6.81 1.58
CA LEU A 142 15.66 7.02 0.39
C LEU A 142 15.95 8.50 0.17
N TYR A 143 14.98 9.39 0.34
CA TYR A 143 15.22 10.84 0.29
C TYR A 143 16.25 11.27 1.33
N LEU A 144 16.10 10.83 2.58
CA LEU A 144 17.03 11.14 3.68
C LEU A 144 18.45 10.62 3.40
N GLN A 145 18.59 9.44 2.81
CA GLN A 145 19.88 8.82 2.46
C GLN A 145 20.57 9.52 1.28
N HIS A 146 19.81 10.06 0.33
CA HIS A 146 20.35 10.57 -0.94
C HIS A 146 20.29 12.09 -1.09
N ARG A 147 19.77 12.82 -0.10
CA ARG A 147 19.86 14.28 -0.11
C ARG A 147 21.32 14.69 0.08
N ASN A 148 21.85 15.44 -0.88
CA ASN A 148 23.24 15.88 -0.85
C ASN A 148 23.34 17.28 -0.19
N LEU A 149 23.15 17.34 1.12
CA LEU A 149 23.25 18.57 1.90
C LEU A 149 24.63 18.66 2.58
N GLY A 150 25.55 19.41 1.96
CA GLY A 150 26.89 19.67 2.46
C GLY A 150 27.11 21.13 2.87
N GLY A 151 28.33 21.45 3.33
CA GLY A 151 28.74 22.81 3.74
C GLY A 151 28.75 23.03 5.25
N ASP A 152 29.31 24.16 5.67
CA ASP A 152 29.61 24.42 7.09
C ASP A 152 28.36 24.51 7.98
N LEU A 153 27.24 24.99 7.44
CA LEU A 153 25.96 25.10 8.14
C LEU A 153 25.16 23.79 8.19
N ALA A 154 25.48 22.81 7.34
CA ALA A 154 24.74 21.55 7.22
C ALA A 154 25.22 20.51 8.26
N LYS A 155 25.17 20.88 9.55
CA LYS A 155 25.62 20.02 10.66
C LYS A 155 24.59 18.93 11.00
N ASP A 156 25.07 17.75 11.37
CA ASP A 156 24.25 16.61 11.80
C ASP A 156 23.96 16.56 13.30
N VAL A 157 24.57 17.46 14.07
CA VAL A 157 24.45 17.59 15.51
C VAL A 157 24.18 19.05 15.88
N PRO A 158 23.60 19.33 17.06
CA PRO A 158 23.42 20.68 17.55
C PRO A 158 24.72 21.48 17.52
N SER A 159 24.67 22.70 16.99
CA SER A 159 25.83 23.62 17.02
C SER A 159 26.09 24.21 18.41
N GLY A 160 25.11 24.11 19.31
CA GLY A 160 25.10 24.77 20.62
C GLY A 160 24.61 26.22 20.58
N LEU A 161 24.34 26.75 19.39
CA LEU A 161 23.85 28.11 19.16
C LEU A 161 22.53 28.06 18.35
N PRO A 162 21.36 28.30 18.98
CA PRO A 162 20.06 28.11 18.33
C PRO A 162 19.89 28.83 16.99
N PHE A 163 20.38 30.06 16.86
CA PHE A 163 20.28 30.83 15.62
C PHE A 163 21.08 30.22 14.45
N ILE A 164 22.14 29.44 14.74
CA ILE A 164 22.88 28.69 13.70
C ILE A 164 22.07 27.46 13.29
N ASP A 165 21.47 26.77 14.27
CA ASP A 165 20.63 25.59 14.01
C ASP A 165 19.35 25.95 13.24
N GLU A 166 18.77 27.14 13.45
CA GLU A 166 17.65 27.65 12.65
C GLU A 166 18.00 27.83 11.16
N LEU A 167 19.26 28.15 10.86
CA LEU A 167 19.76 28.29 9.48
C LEU A 167 20.27 26.97 8.89
N ASN A 168 20.19 25.87 9.62
CA ASN A 168 20.71 24.58 9.18
C ASN A 168 19.78 23.96 8.11
N PRO A 169 20.25 23.78 6.86
CA PRO A 169 19.42 23.25 5.78
C PRO A 169 18.98 21.80 6.00
N ARG A 170 19.70 21.01 6.82
CA ARG A 170 19.29 19.64 7.19
C ARG A 170 18.07 19.66 8.10
N LEU A 171 18.01 20.59 9.06
CA LEU A 171 16.87 20.74 9.95
C LEU A 171 15.62 21.18 9.17
N LEU A 172 15.76 22.11 8.23
CA LEU A 172 14.64 22.47 7.33
C LEU A 172 14.17 21.26 6.51
N SER A 173 15.11 20.52 5.88
CA SER A 173 14.81 19.29 5.13
C SER A 173 14.09 18.24 5.98
N ASN A 174 14.52 18.02 7.23
CA ASN A 174 13.90 17.08 8.15
C ASN A 174 12.47 17.51 8.53
N ASN A 175 12.26 18.79 8.81
CA ASN A 175 10.93 19.31 9.11
C ASN A 175 9.98 19.18 7.92
N MET A 176 10.45 19.42 6.69
CA MET A 176 9.67 19.23 5.46
C MET A 176 9.23 17.77 5.21
N LEU A 177 9.94 16.79 5.79
CA LEU A 177 9.49 15.39 5.75
C LEU A 177 8.35 15.10 6.73
N VAL A 178 8.19 15.87 7.82
CA VAL A 178 7.16 15.59 8.83
C VAL A 178 5.74 15.59 8.24
N PRO A 179 5.32 16.58 7.42
CA PRO A 179 4.02 16.51 6.73
C PRO A 179 3.85 15.25 5.86
N TYR A 180 4.89 14.82 5.17
CA TYR A 180 4.86 13.61 4.34
C TYR A 180 4.63 12.34 5.19
N LEU A 181 5.34 12.22 6.32
CA LEU A 181 5.18 11.10 7.24
C LEU A 181 3.78 11.06 7.87
N ILE A 182 3.26 12.22 8.28
CA ILE A 182 1.90 12.32 8.82
C ILE A 182 0.85 11.99 7.77
N ALA A 183 1.05 12.36 6.50
CA ALA A 183 0.17 11.96 5.42
C ALA A 183 0.17 10.44 5.20
N ALA A 184 1.35 9.79 5.24
CA ALA A 184 1.45 8.33 5.13
C ALA A 184 0.77 7.62 6.31
N TRP A 185 0.98 8.12 7.54
CA TRP A 185 0.32 7.66 8.76
C TRP A 185 -1.20 7.81 8.68
N GLU A 186 -1.67 8.97 8.24
CA GLU A 186 -3.10 9.26 8.10
C GLU A 186 -3.77 8.32 7.07
N GLU A 187 -3.15 8.13 5.91
CA GLU A 187 -3.68 7.23 4.88
C GLU A 187 -3.69 5.76 5.34
N TYR A 188 -2.70 5.32 6.12
CA TYR A 188 -2.71 3.98 6.71
C TYR A 188 -3.95 3.76 7.58
N PHE A 189 -4.23 4.65 8.53
CA PHE A 189 -5.39 4.52 9.40
C PHE A 189 -6.70 4.71 8.65
N ARG A 190 -6.77 5.64 7.68
CA ARG A 190 -7.96 5.84 6.84
C ARG A 190 -8.31 4.61 6.02
N ALA A 191 -7.33 4.01 5.35
CA ALA A 191 -7.51 2.80 4.55
C ALA A 191 -7.87 1.60 5.44
N THR A 192 -7.21 1.44 6.59
CA THR A 192 -7.51 0.38 7.56
C THR A 192 -8.92 0.53 8.14
N PHE A 193 -9.31 1.77 8.50
CA PHE A 193 -10.65 2.09 8.97
C PHE A 193 -11.71 1.77 7.90
N THR A 194 -11.43 2.11 6.64
CA THR A 194 -12.33 1.79 5.50
C THR A 194 -12.57 0.28 5.40
N ALA A 195 -11.51 -0.53 5.47
CA ALA A 195 -11.63 -1.98 5.44
C ALA A 195 -12.42 -2.52 6.65
N CYS A 196 -12.11 -2.02 7.86
CA CYS A 196 -12.82 -2.41 9.08
C CYS A 196 -14.31 -2.03 9.02
N LEU A 197 -14.63 -0.84 8.52
CA LEU A 197 -16.00 -0.35 8.37
C LEU A 197 -16.81 -1.21 7.39
N ARG A 198 -16.20 -1.61 6.28
CA ARG A 198 -16.84 -2.42 5.23
C ARG A 198 -17.26 -3.79 5.74
N TYR A 199 -16.42 -4.43 6.56
CA TYR A 199 -16.67 -5.79 7.04
C TYR A 199 -17.13 -5.88 8.51
N SER A 200 -17.29 -4.75 9.20
CA SER A 200 -17.81 -4.71 10.57
C SER A 200 -19.34 -4.83 10.60
N ARG A 201 -19.85 -5.71 11.45
CA ARG A 201 -21.27 -5.82 11.78
C ARG A 201 -21.76 -4.70 12.73
N LYS A 202 -20.86 -3.93 13.33
CA LYS A 202 -21.14 -2.90 14.35
C LYS A 202 -20.95 -1.47 13.84
N ARG A 203 -20.94 -1.29 12.51
CA ARG A 203 -20.61 -0.02 11.85
C ARG A 203 -21.60 1.13 12.07
N GLU A 204 -22.78 0.87 12.64
CA GLU A 204 -23.84 1.88 12.79
C GLU A 204 -23.38 3.14 13.54
N SER A 205 -22.58 2.99 14.59
CA SER A 205 -22.07 4.14 15.36
C SER A 205 -21.17 5.02 14.50
N ALA A 206 -20.26 4.41 13.72
CA ALA A 206 -19.42 5.13 12.77
C ALA A 206 -20.24 5.83 11.69
N LEU A 207 -21.28 5.19 11.15
CA LEU A 207 -22.17 5.80 10.15
C LEU A 207 -22.90 7.04 10.69
N LYS A 208 -23.38 7.00 11.94
CA LYS A 208 -24.05 8.14 12.58
C LYS A 208 -23.13 9.34 12.82
N GLN A 209 -21.83 9.09 12.99
CA GLN A 209 -20.82 10.13 13.23
C GLN A 209 -20.27 10.73 11.94
N ALA A 210 -20.44 10.03 10.81
CA ALA A 210 -20.00 10.49 9.50
C ALA A 210 -20.80 11.73 9.09
N LYS A 211 -20.09 12.83 8.84
CA LYS A 211 -20.68 14.08 8.36
C LYS A 211 -20.50 14.14 6.84
N LEU A 212 -21.45 13.57 6.10
CA LEU A 212 -21.44 13.60 4.63
C LEU A 212 -22.13 14.88 4.15
N GLY A 213 -21.43 15.67 3.34
CA GLY A 213 -21.97 16.84 2.66
C GLY A 213 -22.56 16.49 1.30
N HIS A 214 -23.09 17.50 0.61
CA HIS A 214 -23.77 17.34 -0.68
C HIS A 214 -22.85 16.76 -1.77
N VAL A 215 -21.60 17.24 -1.83
CA VAL A 215 -20.59 16.79 -2.81
C VAL A 215 -20.25 15.31 -2.60
N GLU A 216 -20.18 14.85 -1.35
CA GLU A 216 -19.92 13.46 -1.04
C GLU A 216 -21.09 12.56 -1.48
N PHE A 217 -22.33 13.02 -1.32
CA PHE A 217 -23.51 12.31 -1.84
C PHE A 217 -23.50 12.19 -3.37
N GLU A 218 -23.13 13.25 -4.09
CA GLU A 218 -23.03 13.20 -5.56
C GLU A 218 -22.00 12.17 -6.02
N LYS A 219 -20.83 12.10 -5.37
CA LYS A 219 -19.79 11.10 -5.68
C LYS A 219 -20.29 9.67 -5.47
N LEU A 220 -21.10 9.44 -4.45
CA LEU A 220 -21.70 8.14 -4.14
C LEU A 220 -22.73 7.75 -5.20
N ILE A 221 -23.60 8.69 -5.61
CA ILE A 221 -24.60 8.47 -6.66
C ILE A 221 -23.93 8.16 -8.00
N ALA A 222 -22.83 8.86 -8.32
CA ALA A 222 -22.07 8.63 -9.54
C ALA A 222 -21.31 7.29 -9.57
N GLY A 223 -21.31 6.50 -8.49
CA GLY A 223 -20.57 5.24 -8.38
C GLY A 223 -19.04 5.41 -8.42
N SER A 224 -18.56 6.64 -8.22
CA SER A 224 -17.15 7.02 -8.39
C SER A 224 -16.23 6.55 -7.26
N LEU A 225 -16.80 6.31 -6.07
CA LEU A 225 -16.09 5.89 -4.85
C LEU A 225 -16.94 4.87 -4.09
N GLN A 226 -16.28 3.90 -3.46
CA GLN A 226 -16.94 3.00 -2.51
C GLN A 226 -17.47 3.81 -1.33
N ALA A 227 -18.71 3.56 -0.91
CA ALA A 227 -19.39 4.31 0.14
C ALA A 227 -18.57 4.36 1.44
N GLU A 228 -17.89 3.26 1.80
CA GLU A 228 -17.06 3.18 2.99
C GLU A 228 -15.84 4.10 2.94
N ARG A 229 -15.24 4.29 1.76
CA ARG A 229 -14.11 5.22 1.59
C ARG A 229 -14.57 6.66 1.76
N LEU A 230 -15.71 7.01 1.18
CA LEU A 230 -16.33 8.31 1.33
C LEU A 230 -16.65 8.63 2.79
N ILE A 231 -17.21 7.65 3.52
CA ILE A 231 -17.45 7.78 4.97
C ILE A 231 -16.14 8.01 5.70
N ALA A 232 -15.10 7.21 5.42
CA ALA A 232 -13.79 7.38 6.04
C ALA A 232 -13.19 8.77 5.74
N GLU A 233 -13.45 9.37 4.58
CA GLU A 233 -13.01 10.72 4.22
C GLU A 233 -13.59 11.82 5.12
N SER A 234 -14.77 11.60 5.72
CA SER A 234 -15.36 12.54 6.69
C SER A 234 -14.65 12.57 8.06
N PHE A 235 -13.71 11.64 8.31
CA PHE A 235 -12.94 11.56 9.56
C PHE A 235 -11.49 12.03 9.36
N SER A 236 -10.89 12.56 10.43
CA SER A 236 -9.44 12.83 10.50
C SER A 236 -8.70 11.64 11.11
N PHE A 237 -7.56 11.26 10.54
CA PHE A 237 -6.70 10.19 11.07
C PHE A 237 -5.27 10.65 11.34
N GLN A 238 -5.10 11.92 11.74
CA GLN A 238 -3.78 12.48 12.01
C GLN A 238 -3.33 12.17 13.44
N ARG A 239 -4.17 12.51 14.42
CA ARG A 239 -3.83 12.40 15.84
C ARG A 239 -4.20 11.04 16.43
N PRO A 240 -3.31 10.39 17.21
CA PRO A 240 -3.62 9.15 17.94
C PRO A 240 -4.91 9.19 18.75
N SER A 241 -5.19 10.31 19.44
CA SER A 241 -6.43 10.52 20.20
C SER A 241 -7.69 10.41 19.34
N ILE A 242 -7.68 11.07 18.18
CA ILE A 242 -8.80 11.07 17.23
C ILE A 242 -8.93 9.71 16.55
N ILE A 243 -7.81 9.09 16.16
CA ILE A 243 -7.78 7.75 15.57
C ILE A 243 -8.45 6.74 16.52
N ALA A 244 -8.04 6.72 17.79
CA ALA A 244 -8.62 5.80 18.77
C ALA A 244 -10.13 5.98 18.93
N LYS A 245 -10.59 7.24 18.97
CA LYS A 245 -12.01 7.56 19.01
C LYS A 245 -12.76 7.04 17.77
N ASN A 246 -12.21 7.26 16.58
CA ASN A 246 -12.83 6.83 15.33
C ASN A 246 -12.96 5.30 15.27
N PHE A 247 -11.87 4.56 15.55
CA PHE A 247 -11.90 3.09 15.54
C PHE A 247 -12.86 2.53 16.60
N GLY A 248 -12.99 3.21 17.75
CA GLY A 248 -14.00 2.87 18.76
C GLY A 248 -15.44 2.95 18.26
N TYR A 249 -15.73 3.78 17.24
CA TYR A 249 -17.04 3.81 16.59
C TYR A 249 -17.30 2.62 15.66
N VAL A 250 -16.26 1.94 15.16
CA VAL A 250 -16.40 0.74 14.32
C VAL A 250 -16.56 -0.50 15.18
N ASP A 251 -15.74 -0.63 16.22
CA ASP A 251 -15.89 -1.62 17.28
C ASP A 251 -15.22 -1.09 18.55
N SER A 252 -15.96 -1.00 19.65
CA SER A 252 -15.47 -0.49 20.94
C SER A 252 -14.32 -1.31 21.52
N LYS A 253 -14.10 -2.54 21.04
CA LYS A 253 -12.95 -3.37 21.43
C LYS A 253 -11.64 -2.93 20.77
N ILE A 254 -11.69 -2.14 19.68
CA ILE A 254 -10.50 -1.64 18.98
C ILE A 254 -9.98 -0.37 19.67
N ASP A 255 -9.33 -0.56 20.82
CA ASP A 255 -8.64 0.52 21.53
C ASP A 255 -7.20 0.73 21.03
N ILE A 256 -7.03 1.60 20.03
CA ILE A 256 -5.71 1.97 19.50
C ILE A 256 -4.89 2.76 20.53
N ALA A 257 -5.53 3.61 21.34
CA ALA A 257 -4.82 4.45 22.30
C ALA A 257 -4.11 3.62 23.36
N ALA A 258 -4.80 2.64 23.95
CA ALA A 258 -4.21 1.74 24.95
C ALA A 258 -2.98 1.00 24.41
N ILE A 259 -3.02 0.58 23.14
CA ILE A 259 -1.93 -0.15 22.52
C ILE A 259 -0.72 0.74 22.23
N LEU A 260 -0.93 1.99 21.80
CA LEU A 260 0.15 2.94 21.57
C LEU A 260 0.77 3.47 22.88
N ARG A 261 0.00 3.49 23.98
CA ARG A 261 0.50 3.86 25.32
C ARG A 261 1.36 2.80 25.99
N LYS A 262 1.37 1.56 25.49
CA LYS A 262 2.20 0.49 26.07
C LYS A 262 3.68 0.88 26.09
N PRO A 263 4.43 0.53 27.16
CA PRO A 263 5.86 0.80 27.25
C PRO A 263 6.62 0.38 26.00
N TYR A 264 7.63 1.16 25.63
CA TYR A 264 8.45 0.88 24.46
C TYR A 264 9.87 1.40 24.67
N ARG A 265 10.85 0.50 24.50
CA ARG A 265 12.29 0.75 24.67
C ARG A 265 12.66 1.40 26.02
N GLY A 266 11.92 1.09 27.08
CA GLY A 266 12.16 1.65 28.42
C GLY A 266 12.00 3.17 28.53
N ARG A 267 11.41 3.83 27.52
CA ARG A 267 11.20 5.29 27.51
C ARG A 267 9.99 5.66 28.38
N LYS A 268 10.04 6.85 28.99
CA LYS A 268 8.90 7.45 29.69
C LYS A 268 7.81 7.92 28.72
N GLU A 269 8.22 8.52 27.61
CA GLU A 269 7.30 8.95 26.54
C GLU A 269 6.80 7.73 25.77
N SER A 270 5.47 7.62 25.63
CA SER A 270 4.84 6.54 24.86
C SER A 270 4.81 6.85 23.36
N LEU A 271 4.56 5.84 22.52
CA LEU A 271 4.36 6.07 21.08
C LEU A 271 3.14 6.97 20.82
N PHE A 272 2.14 6.90 21.70
CA PHE A 272 0.97 7.78 21.63
C PHE A 272 1.37 9.25 21.78
N ASP A 273 2.11 9.57 22.85
CA ASP A 273 2.47 10.96 23.17
C ASP A 273 3.47 11.52 22.15
N LEU A 274 4.45 10.70 21.73
CA LEU A 274 5.41 11.06 20.71
C LEU A 274 4.72 11.46 19.40
N ILE A 275 3.74 10.68 18.93
CA ILE A 275 3.07 10.97 17.65
C ILE A 275 2.14 12.18 17.78
N GLU A 276 1.49 12.39 18.93
CA GLU A 276 0.75 13.64 19.19
C GLU A 276 1.66 14.87 19.09
N ASN A 277 2.88 14.78 19.64
CA ASN A 277 3.88 15.84 19.55
C ASN A 277 4.34 16.08 18.11
N ILE A 278 4.58 15.03 17.32
CA ILE A 278 4.95 15.19 15.90
C ILE A 278 3.84 15.83 15.06
N VAL A 279 2.56 15.56 15.38
CA VAL A 279 1.44 16.26 14.73
C VAL A 279 1.42 17.74 15.13
N ASN A 280 1.80 18.09 16.35
CA ASN A 280 1.96 19.49 16.77
C ASN A 280 3.09 20.18 16.00
N ASP A 281 4.26 19.54 15.91
CA ASP A 281 5.41 20.05 15.14
C ASP A 281 5.01 20.29 13.67
N ARG A 282 4.26 19.36 13.08
CA ARG A 282 3.73 19.51 11.72
C ARG A 282 2.84 20.75 11.60
N ASN A 283 1.94 20.96 12.55
CA ASN A 283 1.00 22.07 12.52
C ASN A 283 1.72 23.41 12.68
N GLN A 284 2.73 23.50 13.55
CA GLN A 284 3.60 24.67 13.66
C GLN A 284 4.26 24.99 12.33
N LEU A 285 4.93 24.00 11.71
CA LEU A 285 5.56 24.18 10.41
C LEU A 285 4.57 24.70 9.34
N VAL A 286 3.39 24.09 9.23
CA VAL A 286 2.42 24.41 8.17
C VAL A 286 1.73 25.75 8.40
N HIS A 287 1.50 26.16 9.66
CA HIS A 287 0.73 27.38 9.97
C HIS A 287 1.60 28.60 10.23
N THR A 288 2.76 28.43 10.87
CA THR A 288 3.64 29.54 11.27
C THR A 288 5.01 29.50 10.59
N GLY A 289 5.37 28.39 9.94
CA GLY A 289 6.71 28.20 9.37
C GLY A 289 7.78 27.84 10.40
N GLU A 290 7.40 27.66 11.66
CA GLU A 290 8.32 27.28 12.74
C GLU A 290 8.84 25.85 12.54
N ILE A 291 10.17 25.69 12.64
CA ILE A 291 10.84 24.41 12.50
C ILE A 291 11.26 23.86 13.87
N ASN A 292 11.18 22.54 14.05
CA ASN A 292 11.76 21.87 15.20
C ASN A 292 13.29 21.79 15.03
N ILE A 293 14.01 22.68 15.71
CA ILE A 293 15.49 22.75 15.68
C ILE A 293 16.18 21.54 16.33
N ASN A 294 15.43 20.66 17.01
CA ASN A 294 15.96 19.43 17.60
C ASN A 294 15.75 18.21 16.69
N LEU A 295 15.14 18.37 15.51
CA LEU A 295 14.83 17.28 14.58
C LEU A 295 16.00 16.96 13.65
N PHE A 296 17.13 16.56 14.22
CA PHE A 296 18.28 16.06 13.47
C PHE A 296 18.03 14.66 12.88
N ASP A 297 18.89 14.25 11.96
CA ASP A 297 18.76 13.01 11.17
C ASP A 297 18.59 11.77 12.06
N ALA A 298 19.32 11.70 13.17
CA ALA A 298 19.20 10.61 14.13
C ALA A 298 17.79 10.54 14.75
N LYS A 299 17.22 11.70 15.13
CA LYS A 299 15.87 11.77 15.70
C LYS A 299 14.81 11.43 14.65
N LEU A 300 15.00 11.86 13.41
CA LEU A 300 14.11 11.53 12.30
C LEU A 300 14.14 10.02 11.96
N ARG A 301 15.32 9.39 11.96
CA ARG A 301 15.44 7.92 11.79
C ARG A 301 14.78 7.17 12.94
N ALA A 302 14.94 7.64 14.18
CA ALA A 302 14.23 7.08 15.32
C ALA A 302 12.71 7.20 15.14
N LEU A 303 12.22 8.32 14.60
CA LEU A 303 10.81 8.52 14.28
C LEU A 303 10.29 7.51 13.25
N PHE A 304 11.06 7.17 12.20
CA PHE A 304 10.64 6.14 11.23
C PHE A 304 10.42 4.79 11.89
N VAL A 305 11.33 4.41 12.80
CA VAL A 305 11.23 3.15 13.56
C VAL A 305 10.02 3.18 14.50
N ASP A 306 9.79 4.30 15.17
CA ASP A 306 8.68 4.47 16.11
C ASP A 306 7.31 4.45 15.41
N LEU A 307 7.18 5.12 14.26
CA LEU A 307 5.98 5.08 13.44
C LEU A 307 5.71 3.67 12.91
N THR A 308 6.74 2.96 12.45
CA THR A 308 6.64 1.56 12.03
C THR A 308 6.11 0.68 13.17
N GLN A 309 6.71 0.81 14.36
CA GLN A 309 6.28 0.04 15.52
C GLN A 309 4.84 0.34 15.93
N ALA A 310 4.42 1.62 15.87
CA ALA A 310 3.08 2.04 16.18
C ALA A 310 2.05 1.44 15.21
N VAL A 311 2.34 1.47 13.91
CA VAL A 311 1.53 0.84 12.87
C VAL A 311 1.42 -0.67 13.09
N ASP A 312 2.54 -1.35 13.38
CA ASP A 312 2.56 -2.80 13.62
C ASP A 312 1.74 -3.20 14.86
N ARG A 313 1.85 -2.44 15.95
CA ARG A 313 1.06 -2.66 17.16
C ARG A 313 -0.44 -2.48 16.89
N ALA A 314 -0.80 -1.43 16.16
CA ALA A 314 -2.19 -1.17 15.78
C ALA A 314 -2.72 -2.29 14.88
N TYR A 315 -1.96 -2.69 13.86
CA TYR A 315 -2.32 -3.77 12.93
C TYR A 315 -2.58 -5.10 13.66
N GLN A 316 -1.68 -5.51 14.55
CA GLN A 316 -1.83 -6.73 15.35
C GLN A 316 -3.06 -6.68 16.26
N HIS A 317 -3.32 -5.53 16.89
CA HIS A 317 -4.49 -5.37 17.74
C HIS A 317 -5.78 -5.45 16.93
N ILE A 318 -5.85 -4.76 15.79
CA ILE A 318 -7.02 -4.80 14.89
C ILE A 318 -7.26 -6.22 14.39
N ALA A 319 -6.20 -6.96 14.01
CA ALA A 319 -6.28 -8.36 13.60
C ALA A 319 -6.88 -9.24 14.71
N LYS A 320 -6.40 -9.07 15.95
CA LYS A 320 -6.90 -9.81 17.11
C LYS A 320 -8.37 -9.51 17.40
N GLN A 321 -8.78 -8.24 17.40
CA GLN A 321 -10.16 -7.86 17.75
C GLN A 321 -11.15 -8.17 16.63
N SER A 322 -10.70 -8.14 15.38
CA SER A 322 -11.53 -8.39 14.19
C SER A 322 -11.44 -9.84 13.70
N ASN A 323 -10.70 -10.70 14.41
CA ASN A 323 -10.53 -12.13 14.16
C ASN A 323 -10.10 -12.46 12.71
N PHE A 324 -9.00 -11.86 12.26
CA PHE A 324 -8.37 -12.22 10.99
C PHE A 324 -6.89 -12.55 11.16
N ASP A 325 -6.36 -13.37 10.26
CA ASP A 325 -4.94 -13.73 10.24
C ASP A 325 -4.10 -12.58 9.64
N PRO A 326 -3.17 -11.99 10.39
CA PRO A 326 -2.32 -10.91 9.90
C PRO A 326 -1.28 -11.43 8.91
N ILE A 327 -1.14 -10.72 7.80
CA ILE A 327 -0.15 -10.97 6.75
C ILE A 327 1.06 -10.06 6.96
N TYR A 328 2.26 -10.61 6.86
CA TYR A 328 3.54 -9.90 7.06
C TYR A 328 4.48 -9.92 5.86
N ASP A 329 4.23 -10.78 4.88
CA ASP A 329 5.10 -10.97 3.74
C ASP A 329 5.03 -9.75 2.81
N TYR A 330 6.17 -9.10 2.58
CA TYR A 330 6.31 -7.93 1.71
C TYR A 330 6.94 -8.29 0.35
#